data_AF-A0A1G5ZYC1-F1
#
_entry.id   AF-A0A1G5ZYC1-F1
#
_cell.length_a   1.000
_cell.length_b   1.000
_cell.length_c   1.000
_cell.angle_alpha   90.00
_cell.angle_beta   90.00
_cell.angle_gamma   90.00
#
_symmetry.space_group_name_H-M   'P 1'
#
loop_
_entity.id
_entity.type
_entity.pdbx_description
1 polymer ?
#
loop_
_entity_poly.entity_id
_entity_poly.type
_entity_poly.pdbx_seq_one_letter_code
_entity_poly.pdbx_strand_id
1 'polypeptide(L)' 'MFDAAVSPAVTEDEAALATAFLKCVVRLIRAQDSHGSWEGKPDAELLGDFIIAKEQRCAIPIRTLEA' A
#
# COMPACT_ATOMS: atom_id res chain seq x y z
N MET A 1 12.46 -26.25 -1.46
CA MET A 1 12.75 -24.82 -1.23
C MET A 1 12.00 -24.07 -2.30
N PHE A 2 11.14 -23.12 -1.94
CA PHE A 2 10.38 -22.35 -2.94
C PHE A 2 11.36 -21.47 -3.72
N ASP A 3 11.44 -21.79 -5.01
CA ASP A 3 12.04 -21.00 -6.07
C ASP A 3 11.23 -19.71 -6.23
N ALA A 4 11.89 -18.56 -6.41
CA ALA A 4 11.22 -17.36 -6.88
C ALA A 4 12.25 -16.47 -7.57
N ALA A 5 12.32 -16.59 -8.90
CA ALA A 5 12.88 -15.58 -9.76
C ALA A 5 12.32 -14.20 -9.36
N VAL A 6 13.13 -13.42 -8.64
CA VAL A 6 12.83 -12.03 -8.32
C VAL A 6 12.83 -11.26 -9.64
N SER A 7 11.63 -11.03 -10.17
CA SER A 7 11.45 -10.20 -11.36
C SER A 7 11.91 -8.77 -11.04
N PRO A 8 12.54 -8.04 -11.98
CA PRO A 8 13.05 -6.68 -11.74
C PRO A 8 12.03 -5.70 -11.15
N ALA A 9 10.73 -5.91 -11.36
CA ALA A 9 9.66 -5.11 -10.75
C ALA A 9 9.69 -5.11 -9.21
N VAL A 10 10.03 -6.24 -8.57
CA VAL A 10 10.11 -6.34 -7.10
C VAL A 10 11.23 -5.45 -6.53
N THR A 11 12.30 -5.26 -7.29
CA THR A 11 13.44 -4.42 -6.89
C THR A 11 13.14 -2.92 -6.99
N GLU A 12 12.29 -2.52 -7.95
CA GLU A 12 11.86 -1.13 -8.12
C GLU A 12 10.88 -0.73 -7.01
N ASP A 13 9.97 -1.62 -6.63
CA ASP A 13 9.04 -1.40 -5.52
C ASP A 13 9.80 -1.23 -4.19
N GLU A 14 10.79 -2.07 -3.93
CA GLU A 14 11.62 -1.96 -2.71
C GLU A 14 12.43 -0.65 -2.68
N ALA A 15 12.95 -0.20 -3.83
CA ALA A 15 13.62 1.09 -3.96
C ALA A 15 12.66 2.28 -3.75
N ALA A 16 11.42 2.18 -4.24
CA ALA A 16 10.38 3.18 -4.00
C ALA A 16 10.00 3.24 -2.51
N LEU A 17 9.84 2.09 -1.84
CA LEU A 17 9.59 1.98 -0.41
C LEU A 17 10.74 2.54 0.44
N ALA A 18 11.98 2.51 -0.08
CA ALA A 18 13.13 3.10 0.59
C ALA A 18 13.13 4.64 0.60
N THR A 19 12.27 5.29 -0.20
CA THR A 19 12.16 6.76 -0.25
C THR A 19 11.69 7.34 1.09
N ALA A 20 12.18 8.54 1.42
CA ALA A 20 11.79 9.22 2.66
C ALA A 20 10.27 9.50 2.72
N PHE A 21 9.64 9.73 1.56
CA PHE A 21 8.21 9.96 1.46
C PHE A 21 7.40 8.72 1.87
N LEU A 22 7.64 7.56 1.24
CA LEU A 22 6.89 6.35 1.54
C LEU A 22 7.13 5.86 2.97
N LYS A 23 8.35 6.00 3.50
CA LYS A 23 8.64 5.74 4.92
C LYS A 23 7.80 6.59 5.87
N CYS A 24 7.60 7.87 5.56
CA CYS A 24 6.74 8.74 6.36
C CYS A 24 5.26 8.34 6.25
N VAL A 25 4.80 7.99 5.04
CA VAL A 25 3.42 7.52 4.81
C VAL A 25 3.14 6.24 5.61
N VAL A 26 4.01 5.24 5.51
CA VAL A 26 3.91 4.00 6.31
C VAL A 26 3.85 4.33 7.80
N ARG A 27 4.71 5.23 8.30
CA ARG A 27 4.70 5.62 9.71
C ARG A 27 3.37 6.24 10.15
N LEU A 28 2.75 7.09 9.32
CA LEU A 28 1.45 7.70 9.62
C LEU A 28 0.33 6.65 9.61
N ILE A 29 0.33 5.75 8.63
CA ILE A 29 -0.63 4.66 8.48
C ILE A 29 -0.57 3.75 9.72
N ARG A 30 0.63 3.38 10.18
CA ARG A 30 0.85 2.59 11.41
C ARG A 30 0.43 3.34 12.67
N ALA A 31 0.67 4.64 12.74
CA ALA A 31 0.24 5.45 13.88
C ALA A 31 -1.29 5.55 13.98
N GLN A 32 -2.01 5.44 12.86
CA GLN A 32 -3.47 5.44 12.83
C GLN A 32 -4.09 4.07 13.15
N ASP A 33 -3.33 2.97 12.97
CA ASP A 33 -3.77 1.60 13.25
C ASP A 33 -3.86 1.31 14.76
N SER A 34 -4.87 1.89 15.41
CA SER A 34 -5.12 1.76 16.85
C SER A 34 -5.55 0.35 17.28
N HIS A 35 -6.08 -0.44 16.33
CA HIS A 35 -6.57 -1.80 16.59
C HIS A 35 -5.58 -2.89 16.15
N GLY A 36 -4.39 -2.53 15.65
CA GLY A 36 -3.37 -3.47 15.20
C GLY A 36 -3.82 -4.34 14.01
N SER A 37 -4.79 -3.89 13.21
CA SER A 37 -5.29 -4.65 12.06
C SER A 37 -4.23 -4.85 10.98
N TRP A 38 -3.17 -4.05 10.99
CA TRP A 38 -2.05 -4.10 10.08
C TRP A 38 -0.75 -4.57 10.74
N GLU A 39 -0.78 -4.95 12.01
CA GLU A 39 0.37 -5.49 12.74
C GLU A 39 0.89 -6.77 12.06
N GLY A 40 2.19 -6.81 11.74
CA GLY A 40 2.84 -7.94 11.06
C GLY A 40 2.74 -7.97 9.53
N LYS A 41 1.93 -7.11 8.89
CA LYS A 41 1.94 -6.98 7.41
C LYS A 41 3.21 -6.29 6.92
N PRO A 42 3.83 -6.69 5.80
CA PRO A 42 4.94 -5.96 5.20
C PRO A 42 4.44 -4.64 4.59
N ASP A 43 5.29 -3.63 4.55
CA ASP A 43 4.93 -2.29 4.10
C ASP A 43 4.51 -2.25 2.62
N ALA A 44 5.03 -3.16 1.80
CA ALA A 44 4.63 -3.35 0.41
C ALA A 44 3.17 -3.82 0.28
N GLU A 45 2.75 -4.76 1.12
CA GLU A 45 1.36 -5.27 1.13
C GLU A 45 0.40 -4.21 1.67
N LEU A 46 0.83 -3.49 2.71
CA LEU A 46 0.06 -2.38 3.28
C LEU A 46 -0.18 -1.25 2.28
N LEU A 47 0.83 -0.89 1.49
CA LEU A 47 0.71 0.14 0.46
C LEU A 47 0.03 -0.36 -0.81
N GLY A 48 0.03 -1.67 -1.06
CA GLY A 48 -0.65 -2.30 -2.20
C GLY A 48 -2.14 -1.97 -2.26
N ASP A 49 -2.81 -1.91 -1.11
CA ASP A 49 -4.23 -1.54 -1.01
C ASP A 49 -4.54 -0.10 -1.48
N PHE A 50 -3.52 0.78 -1.50
CA PHE A 50 -3.65 2.17 -1.94
C PHE A 50 -3.32 2.36 -3.43
N ILE A 51 -2.67 1.39 -4.07
CA ILE A 51 -2.25 1.46 -5.47
C ILE A 51 -3.33 0.80 -6.32
N ILE A 52 -4.35 1.58 -6.68
CA ILE A 52 -5.45 1.14 -7.54
C ILE A 52 -5.31 1.71 -8.95
N ALA A 53 -5.73 0.92 -9.94
CA ALA A 53 -5.81 1.40 -11.32
C ALA A 53 -6.85 2.52 -11.44
N LYS A 54 -6.67 3.40 -12.42
CA LYS A 54 -7.53 4.57 -12.65
C LYS A 54 -9.00 4.15 -12.82
N GLU A 55 -9.23 3.06 -13.53
CA GLU A 55 -10.53 2.49 -13.84
C GLU A 55 -11.20 1.97 -12.57
N GLN A 56 -10.44 1.30 -11.69
CA GLN A 56 -10.92 0.86 -10.38
C GLN A 56 -11.32 2.06 -9.52
N ARG A 57 -10.50 3.12 -9.51
CA ARG A 57 -10.82 4.36 -8.80
C ARG A 57 -12.08 5.05 -9.32
N CYS A 58 -12.31 5.03 -10.64
CA CYS A 58 -13.53 5.58 -11.24
C CYS A 58 -14.78 4.75 -10.93
N ALA A 59 -14.63 3.44 -10.72
CA ALA A 59 -15.72 2.56 -10.34
C ALA A 59 -16.14 2.71 -8.86
N ILE A 60 -15.29 3.27 -8.00
CA ILE A 60 -15.64 3.56 -6.61
C ILE A 60 -16.68 4.70 -6.62
N PRO A 61 -17.92 4.45 -6.18
CA PRO A 61 -18.93 5.48 -6.16
C PRO A 61 -18.52 6.54 -5.13
N ILE A 62 -18.27 7.75 -5.60
CA ILE A 62 -18.18 8.91 -4.72
C ILE A 62 -19.61 9.14 -4.24
N ARG A 63 -19.93 8.67 -3.03
CA ARG A 63 -21.20 9.01 -2.38
C ARG A 63 -21.20 10.52 -2.14
N THR A 64 -21.74 11.28 -3.09
CA THR A 64 -22.35 12.57 -2.79
C THR A 64 -23.39 12.26 -1.72
N LEU A 65 -23.17 12.76 -0.51
CA LEU A 65 -24.13 12.68 0.59
C LEU A 65 -25.46 13.27 0.10
N GLU A 66 -26.44 12.43 -0.19
CA GLU A 66 -27.85 12.83 -0.25
C GLU A 66 -28.51 12.50 1.08
N ALA A 67 -29.07 13.57 1.66
CA ALA A 67 -30.13 13.67 2.69
C ALA A 67 -29.88 13.05 4.08
#